data_AF-A0AAV1ZB81-F1
#
_entry.id   AF-A0AAV1ZB81-F1
#
_cell.length_a   1.000
_cell.length_b   1.000
_cell.length_c   1.000
_cell.angle_alpha   90.00
_cell.angle_beta   90.00
_cell.angle_gamma   90.00
#
_symmetry.space_group_name_H-M   'P 1'
#
loop_
_entity.id
_entity.type
_entity.pdbx_description
1 polymer ?
#
loop_
_entity_poly.entity_id
_entity_poly.type
_entity_poly.pdbx_seq_one_letter_code
_entity_poly.pdbx_strand_id
1 'polypeptide(L)'
;MRTFHHFYIPKDKGKEKELQNFLELSIDPEKSNLFESLKRLNMNKDSITIRSTVSCPKETSHYNGHHLIWPETPIGEGTLPDEICITEDDSSPDRKCLADFYTGAHWSPVETNCTGVQSELTMTLFELAKINITEENILNLTQSMEMLTTTSEHLSPMDVQYVAKILRKIANTPVIESDVLKSVVHTVDSVIDTISTAENKDTLSNVPSKITSALEDIAMKTQTNNQAVKVAGNNIAVSVLPLKFIPRGGVLENWGSNITLLLKDGENDPEKWLNQFENFEAALFLPKNVLPKNGRNERTNMALFVRRNSQFLKNATVISPVIDVVMGTG
;
A
#
# COMPACT_ATOMS: atom_id res chain seq x y z
N MET A 1 -22.63 24.58 -23.26
CA MET A 1 -23.07 23.41 -22.47
C MET A 1 -22.12 22.27 -22.83
N ARG A 2 -21.44 21.65 -21.86
CA ARG A 2 -20.56 20.50 -22.12
C ARG A 2 -21.39 19.23 -22.00
N THR A 3 -21.34 18.38 -23.02
CA THR A 3 -22.01 17.08 -23.05
C THR A 3 -20.98 16.00 -22.79
N PHE A 4 -21.30 15.08 -21.89
CA PHE A 4 -20.40 14.00 -21.47
C PHE A 4 -21.02 12.66 -21.84
N HIS A 5 -20.21 11.76 -22.38
CA HIS A 5 -20.62 10.42 -22.78
C HIS A 5 -19.66 9.41 -22.18
N HIS A 6 -20.19 8.41 -21.50
CA HIS A 6 -19.40 7.34 -20.88
C HIS A 6 -19.44 6.10 -21.77
N PHE A 7 -18.28 5.54 -22.05
CA PHE A 7 -18.13 4.31 -22.83
C PHE A 7 -17.42 3.28 -21.96
N TYR A 8 -18.05 2.13 -21.75
CA TYR A 8 -17.40 1.00 -21.08
C TYR A 8 -16.57 0.22 -22.09
N ILE A 9 -15.29 0.03 -21.79
CA ILE A 9 -14.38 -0.71 -22.65
C ILE A 9 -13.77 -1.86 -21.83
N PRO A 10 -14.01 -3.12 -22.24
CA PRO A 10 -13.46 -4.28 -21.57
C PRO A 10 -11.91 -4.28 -21.55
N LYS A 11 -11.33 -4.71 -20.43
CA LYS A 11 -9.87 -4.67 -20.17
C LYS A 11 -9.05 -5.52 -21.15
N ASP A 12 -9.66 -6.51 -21.78
CA ASP A 12 -9.09 -7.38 -22.82
C ASP A 12 -8.98 -6.70 -24.20
N LYS A 13 -9.54 -5.49 -24.37
CA LYS A 13 -9.59 -4.77 -25.65
C LYS A 13 -8.49 -3.71 -25.86
N GLY A 14 -7.54 -3.60 -24.93
CA GLY A 14 -6.37 -2.74 -25.06
C GLY A 14 -6.19 -1.74 -23.93
N LYS A 15 -5.05 -1.04 -23.91
CA LYS A 15 -4.73 0.02 -22.93
C LYS A 15 -5.39 1.34 -23.31
N GLU A 16 -5.56 2.26 -22.34
CA GLU A 16 -6.12 3.60 -22.58
C GLU A 16 -5.43 4.32 -23.74
N LYS A 17 -4.11 4.22 -23.86
CA LYS A 17 -3.33 4.80 -24.96
C LYS A 17 -3.65 4.20 -26.33
N GLU A 18 -3.99 2.92 -26.40
CA GLU A 18 -4.38 2.25 -27.65
C GLU A 18 -5.80 2.67 -28.07
N LEU A 19 -6.68 2.88 -27.09
CA LEU A 19 -8.04 3.37 -27.30
C LEU A 19 -8.06 4.85 -27.68
N GLN A 20 -7.21 5.65 -27.03
CA GLN A 20 -6.98 7.04 -27.38
C GLN A 20 -6.42 7.13 -28.80
N ASN A 21 -5.39 6.34 -29.14
CA ASN A 21 -4.89 6.26 -30.52
C ASN A 21 -5.97 5.81 -31.50
N PHE A 22 -6.78 4.80 -31.16
CA PHE A 22 -7.88 4.33 -32.00
C PHE A 22 -8.91 5.43 -32.24
N LEU A 23 -9.30 6.18 -31.19
CA LEU A 23 -10.24 7.28 -31.29
C LEU A 23 -9.63 8.46 -32.06
N GLU A 24 -8.36 8.81 -31.83
CA GLU A 24 -7.66 9.88 -32.54
C GLU A 24 -7.52 9.58 -34.04
N LEU A 25 -7.19 8.33 -34.40
CA LEU A 25 -7.18 7.80 -35.76
C LEU A 25 -8.59 7.73 -36.35
N SER A 26 -9.59 7.41 -35.53
CA SER A 26 -11.00 7.43 -35.92
C SER A 26 -11.58 8.84 -35.96
N ILE A 27 -10.86 9.89 -35.59
CA ILE A 27 -11.28 11.28 -35.79
C ILE A 27 -10.34 11.94 -36.83
N ASP A 28 -9.67 11.13 -37.64
CA ASP A 28 -8.89 11.61 -38.79
C ASP A 28 -9.85 12.10 -39.91
N PRO A 29 -9.67 13.33 -40.42
CA PRO A 29 -10.48 13.89 -41.51
C PRO A 29 -10.52 13.03 -42.78
N GLU A 30 -9.48 12.24 -43.06
CA GLU A 30 -9.35 11.54 -44.34
C GLU A 30 -9.99 10.15 -44.36
N LYS A 31 -10.34 9.57 -43.20
CA LYS A 31 -10.67 8.13 -43.11
C LYS A 31 -11.86 7.72 -42.26
N SER A 32 -12.62 8.65 -41.66
CA SER A 32 -13.60 8.25 -40.64
C SER A 32 -15.02 8.83 -40.74
N ASN A 33 -16.00 7.92 -40.64
CA ASN A 33 -17.43 8.23 -40.44
C ASN A 33 -17.71 9.00 -39.13
N LEU A 34 -16.84 8.88 -38.13
CA LEU A 34 -16.97 9.61 -36.87
C LEU A 34 -16.61 11.09 -37.04
N PHE A 35 -15.61 11.42 -37.87
CA PHE A 35 -15.27 12.82 -38.19
C PHE A 35 -16.42 13.55 -38.89
N GLU A 36 -17.04 12.92 -39.90
CA GLU A 36 -18.23 13.47 -40.57
C GLU A 36 -19.42 13.61 -39.62
N SER A 37 -19.58 12.70 -38.66
CA SER A 37 -20.61 12.80 -37.62
C SER A 37 -20.35 13.97 -36.67
N LEU A 38 -19.10 14.18 -36.25
CA LEU A 38 -18.70 15.32 -35.40
C LEU A 38 -18.88 16.66 -36.12
N LYS A 39 -18.56 16.71 -37.42
CA LYS A 39 -18.77 17.89 -38.27
C LYS A 39 -20.25 18.24 -38.41
N ARG A 40 -21.14 17.24 -38.57
CA ARG A 40 -22.60 17.44 -38.59
C ARG A 40 -23.13 18.00 -37.26
N LEU A 41 -22.49 17.66 -36.15
CA LEU A 41 -22.81 18.17 -34.82
C LEU A 41 -22.13 19.52 -34.50
N ASN A 42 -21.39 20.10 -35.45
CA ASN A 42 -20.61 21.33 -35.28
C ASN A 42 -19.62 21.26 -34.10
N MET A 43 -19.08 20.07 -33.82
CA MET A 43 -18.09 19.85 -32.75
C MET A 43 -16.68 19.87 -33.35
N ASN A 44 -15.80 20.69 -32.77
CA ASN A 44 -14.38 20.67 -33.14
C ASN A 44 -13.71 19.43 -32.52
N LYS A 45 -12.88 18.71 -33.27
CA LYS A 45 -12.03 17.63 -32.75
C LYS A 45 -11.23 18.07 -31.52
N ASP A 46 -10.68 19.28 -31.55
CA ASP A 46 -9.87 19.82 -30.45
C ASP A 46 -10.70 20.11 -29.18
N SER A 47 -12.03 20.09 -29.28
CA SER A 47 -12.94 20.26 -28.15
C SER A 47 -13.34 18.95 -27.47
N ILE A 48 -12.89 17.80 -28.01
CA ILE A 48 -13.17 16.48 -27.47
C ILE A 48 -12.02 16.07 -26.57
N THR A 49 -12.32 15.80 -25.30
CA THR A 49 -11.35 15.24 -24.36
C THR A 49 -11.81 13.86 -23.93
N ILE A 50 -10.94 12.86 -24.06
CA ILE A 50 -11.17 11.52 -23.55
C ILE A 50 -10.45 11.44 -22.21
N ARG A 51 -11.15 10.97 -21.18
CA ARG A 51 -10.61 10.79 -19.84
C ARG A 51 -11.00 9.42 -19.33
N SER A 52 -10.06 8.72 -18.71
CA SER A 52 -10.32 7.48 -18.02
C SER A 52 -11.34 7.67 -16.88
N THR A 53 -12.10 6.61 -16.61
CA THR A 53 -13.04 6.54 -15.48
C THR A 53 -12.48 5.71 -14.33
N VAL A 54 -11.20 5.32 -14.40
CA VAL A 54 -10.55 4.45 -13.41
C VAL A 54 -9.22 5.00 -12.88
N SER A 55 -8.48 5.77 -13.68
CA SER A 55 -7.14 6.27 -13.34
C SER A 55 -6.80 7.57 -14.09
N CYS A 56 -5.87 8.33 -13.54
CA CYS A 56 -5.26 9.46 -14.23
C CYS A 56 -4.05 8.95 -15.02
N PRO A 57 -3.91 9.35 -16.29
CA PRO A 57 -2.83 8.86 -17.14
C PRO A 57 -1.47 9.42 -16.69
N LYS A 58 -0.41 8.72 -17.08
CA LYS A 58 0.98 9.19 -16.89
C LYS A 58 1.14 10.57 -17.55
N GLU A 59 1.60 11.56 -16.78
CA GLU A 59 1.74 12.96 -17.25
C GLU A 59 3.12 13.51 -16.87
N THR A 60 3.66 14.39 -17.72
CA THR A 60 4.86 15.18 -17.39
C THR A 60 4.45 16.62 -17.14
N SER A 61 4.91 17.17 -16.03
CA SER A 61 4.72 18.58 -15.70
C SER A 61 6.07 19.28 -15.54
N HIS A 62 6.11 20.57 -15.87
CA HIS A 62 7.30 21.40 -15.75
C HIS A 62 7.09 22.41 -14.61
N TYR A 63 7.92 22.31 -13.57
CA TYR A 63 7.86 23.21 -12.40
C TYR A 63 9.27 23.71 -12.07
N ASN A 64 9.50 25.02 -12.16
CA ASN A 64 10.77 25.69 -11.85
C ASN A 64 12.03 25.03 -12.46
N GLY A 65 11.93 24.55 -13.71
CA GLY A 65 13.03 23.88 -14.40
C GLY A 65 13.17 22.39 -14.10
N HIS A 66 12.37 21.84 -13.17
CA HIS A 66 12.25 20.40 -12.95
C HIS A 66 11.18 19.80 -13.87
N HIS A 67 11.54 18.67 -14.47
CA HIS A 67 10.62 17.83 -15.22
C HIS A 67 10.16 16.73 -14.26
N LEU A 68 8.90 16.80 -13.85
CA LEU A 68 8.29 15.82 -12.95
C LEU A 68 7.36 14.91 -13.74
N ILE A 69 7.57 13.61 -13.61
CA ILE A 69 6.81 12.57 -14.25
C ILE A 69 5.88 11.94 -13.21
N TRP A 70 4.58 12.10 -13.42
CA TRP A 70 3.53 11.52 -12.59
C TRP A 70 3.12 10.16 -13.15
N PRO A 71 3.30 9.05 -12.41
CA PRO A 71 2.89 7.74 -12.87
C PRO A 71 1.36 7.63 -12.96
N GLU A 72 0.87 6.70 -13.78
CA GLU A 72 -0.56 6.38 -13.85
C GLU A 72 -1.08 6.02 -12.45
N THR A 73 -2.15 6.69 -12.01
CA THR A 73 -2.63 6.59 -10.62
C THR A 73 -4.15 6.41 -10.57
N PRO A 74 -4.68 5.44 -9.80
CA PRO A 74 -6.12 5.23 -9.67
C PRO A 74 -6.86 6.45 -9.10
N ILE A 75 -8.12 6.63 -9.48
CA ILE A 75 -8.98 7.69 -8.94
C ILE A 75 -9.09 7.55 -7.41
N GLY A 76 -8.96 8.67 -6.71
CA GLY A 76 -8.99 8.76 -5.25
C GLY A 76 -7.63 8.54 -4.57
N GLU A 77 -6.60 8.13 -5.32
CA GLU A 77 -5.25 8.00 -4.82
C GLU A 77 -4.39 9.24 -5.09
N GLY A 78 -3.40 9.44 -4.22
CA GLY A 78 -2.28 10.37 -4.44
C GLY A 78 -1.02 9.61 -4.83
N THR A 79 -0.20 10.23 -5.68
CA THR A 79 1.14 9.75 -6.03
C THR A 79 2.19 10.86 -5.90
N LEU A 80 3.44 10.41 -5.76
CA LEU A 80 4.63 11.21 -5.93
C LEU A 80 5.12 11.17 -7.39
N PRO A 81 5.93 12.13 -7.82
CA PRO A 81 6.65 12.04 -9.09
C PRO A 81 7.70 10.91 -9.09
N ASP A 82 8.11 10.47 -10.28
CA ASP A 82 9.17 9.48 -10.46
C ASP A 82 10.54 10.06 -10.07
N GLU A 83 10.74 11.36 -10.28
CA GLU A 83 11.89 12.15 -9.85
C GLU A 83 11.78 12.55 -8.37
N ILE A 84 12.92 12.78 -7.73
CA ILE A 84 12.92 13.31 -6.37
C ILE A 84 12.57 14.80 -6.37
N CYS A 85 11.61 15.15 -5.54
CA CYS A 85 11.18 16.53 -5.30
C CYS A 85 10.68 16.62 -3.87
N ILE A 86 11.39 17.40 -3.06
CA ILE A 86 11.05 17.73 -1.66
C ILE A 86 10.71 19.21 -1.63
N THR A 87 9.77 19.66 -0.81
CA THR A 87 9.33 21.06 -0.66
C THR A 87 10.11 21.74 0.46
N GLU A 88 9.81 23.00 0.76
CA GLU A 88 10.42 23.71 1.91
C GLU A 88 10.02 23.09 3.26
N ASP A 89 8.86 22.43 3.31
CA ASP A 89 8.32 21.78 4.51
C ASP A 89 8.74 20.30 4.64
N ASP A 90 9.81 19.89 3.95
CA ASP A 90 10.31 18.50 3.93
C ASP A 90 9.23 17.45 3.56
N SER A 91 8.28 17.86 2.72
CA SER A 91 7.25 17.02 2.12
C SER A 91 7.48 16.90 0.62
N SER A 92 6.83 15.97 -0.09
CA SER A 92 6.86 15.97 -1.55
C SER A 92 5.52 16.48 -2.07
N PRO A 93 5.49 17.21 -3.19
CA PRO A 93 4.23 17.53 -3.84
C PRO A 93 3.51 16.23 -4.18
N ASP A 94 2.46 15.92 -3.44
CA ASP A 94 1.54 14.87 -3.80
C ASP A 94 0.58 15.39 -4.86
N ARG A 95 0.30 14.55 -5.86
CA ARG A 95 -0.73 14.84 -6.84
C ARG A 95 -1.82 13.80 -6.73
N LYS A 96 -3.05 14.26 -6.50
CA LYS A 96 -4.22 13.40 -6.35
C LYS A 96 -4.85 13.19 -7.71
N CYS A 97 -5.18 11.95 -8.01
CA CYS A 97 -6.06 11.65 -9.11
C CYS A 97 -7.51 11.84 -8.66
N LEU A 98 -8.14 12.92 -9.11
CA LEU A 98 -9.52 13.26 -8.81
C LEU A 98 -10.42 12.79 -9.94
N ALA A 99 -11.69 12.56 -9.64
CA ALA A 99 -12.70 12.39 -10.67
C ALA A 99 -14.06 12.78 -10.14
N ASP A 100 -14.91 13.22 -11.04
CA ASP A 100 -16.34 13.26 -10.85
C ASP A 100 -17.04 12.64 -12.07
N PHE A 101 -18.36 12.41 -11.92
CA PHE A 101 -19.17 11.79 -12.96
C PHE A 101 -19.14 12.56 -14.28
N TYR A 102 -18.95 13.88 -14.23
CA TYR A 102 -18.99 14.76 -15.38
C TYR A 102 -17.62 14.88 -16.04
N THR A 103 -16.53 15.01 -15.28
CA THR A 103 -15.21 15.28 -15.83
C THR A 103 -14.41 14.01 -16.12
N GLY A 104 -14.70 12.89 -15.47
CA GLY A 104 -13.78 11.75 -15.45
C GLY A 104 -12.46 12.07 -14.72
N ALA A 105 -11.47 11.19 -14.85
CA ALA A 105 -10.20 11.29 -14.16
C ALA A 105 -9.41 12.54 -14.59
N HIS A 106 -8.87 13.24 -13.60
CA HIS A 106 -8.02 14.39 -13.79
C HIS A 106 -7.09 14.58 -12.60
N TRP A 107 -5.89 15.07 -12.89
CA TRP A 107 -4.93 15.38 -11.85
C TRP A 107 -5.31 16.66 -11.10
N SER A 108 -5.09 16.67 -9.79
CA SER A 108 -5.10 17.90 -8.99
C SER A 108 -3.99 18.85 -9.43
N PRO A 109 -4.11 20.16 -9.14
CA PRO A 109 -3.00 21.09 -9.24
C PRO A 109 -1.81 20.63 -8.36
N VAL A 110 -0.60 21.02 -8.75
CA VAL A 110 0.60 20.91 -7.90
C VAL A 110 0.74 22.24 -7.18
N GLU A 111 0.66 22.24 -5.86
CA GLU A 111 0.59 23.46 -5.06
C GLU A 111 1.96 23.93 -4.55
N THR A 112 2.97 23.05 -4.54
CA THR A 112 4.25 23.29 -3.87
C THR A 112 5.47 23.13 -4.79
N ASN A 113 6.49 23.96 -4.55
CA ASN A 113 7.74 23.95 -5.32
C ASN A 113 8.76 22.96 -4.73
N CYS A 114 9.62 22.39 -5.59
CA CYS A 114 10.76 21.59 -5.16
C CYS A 114 11.89 22.48 -4.62
N THR A 115 12.47 22.10 -3.48
CA THR A 115 13.73 22.55 -2.92
C THR A 115 14.85 21.57 -3.27
N GLY A 116 16.09 22.07 -3.22
CA GLY A 116 17.28 21.31 -3.64
C GLY A 116 18.02 20.56 -2.53
N VAL A 117 17.65 20.71 -1.26
CA VAL A 117 18.38 20.11 -0.12
C VAL A 117 17.66 18.85 0.33
N GLN A 118 18.37 17.72 0.34
CA GLN A 118 17.79 16.42 0.61
C GLN A 118 18.71 15.66 1.58
N SER A 119 18.12 14.98 2.56
CA SER A 119 18.90 14.17 3.50
C SER A 119 19.53 12.96 2.78
N GLU A 120 20.70 12.53 3.26
CA GLU A 120 21.37 11.33 2.72
C GLU A 120 20.49 10.07 2.87
N LEU A 121 19.73 10.00 3.96
CA LEU A 121 18.76 8.93 4.22
C LEU A 121 17.67 8.87 3.14
N THR A 122 17.01 10.00 2.88
CA THR A 122 15.93 10.10 1.90
C THR A 122 16.44 9.76 0.50
N MET A 123 17.63 10.24 0.14
CA MET A 123 18.29 9.87 -1.12
C MET A 123 18.54 8.37 -1.23
N THR A 124 19.03 7.75 -0.15
CA THR A 124 19.31 6.31 -0.14
C THR A 124 18.03 5.49 -0.26
N LEU A 125 16.97 5.85 0.47
CA LEU A 125 15.65 5.21 0.36
C LEU A 125 15.04 5.39 -1.04
N PHE A 126 15.21 6.56 -1.66
CA PHE A 126 14.79 6.80 -3.03
C PHE A 126 15.50 5.89 -4.04
N GLU A 127 16.81 5.73 -3.92
CA GLU A 127 17.58 4.83 -4.78
C GLU A 127 17.19 3.36 -4.55
N LEU A 128 16.99 2.94 -3.29
CA LEU A 128 16.43 1.62 -2.98
C LEU A 128 15.05 1.41 -3.63
N ALA A 129 14.19 2.42 -3.64
CA ALA A 129 12.87 2.34 -4.26
C ALA A 129 12.91 2.16 -5.79
N LYS A 130 14.03 2.50 -6.45
CA LYS A 130 14.23 2.26 -7.89
C LYS A 130 14.67 0.83 -8.21
N ILE A 131 15.35 0.15 -7.30
CA ILE A 131 15.89 -1.20 -7.54
C ILE A 131 14.77 -2.18 -7.91
N ASN A 132 14.92 -2.90 -9.03
CA ASN A 132 14.01 -3.98 -9.39
C ASN A 132 14.21 -5.16 -8.42
N ILE A 133 13.13 -5.53 -7.72
CA ILE A 133 13.18 -6.57 -6.70
C ILE A 133 13.15 -7.94 -7.38
N THR A 134 14.10 -8.79 -7.00
CA THR A 134 14.26 -10.17 -7.46
C THR A 134 14.39 -11.08 -6.24
N GLU A 135 14.25 -12.39 -6.44
CA GLU A 135 14.45 -13.38 -5.37
C GLU A 135 15.87 -13.30 -4.77
N GLU A 136 16.87 -12.90 -5.56
CA GLU A 136 18.27 -12.82 -5.12
C GLU A 136 18.59 -11.56 -4.28
N ASN A 137 17.87 -10.45 -4.49
CA ASN A 137 18.21 -9.17 -3.87
C ASN A 137 17.25 -8.73 -2.75
N ILE A 138 16.06 -9.33 -2.66
CA ILE A 138 14.99 -8.94 -1.75
C ILE A 138 15.43 -8.93 -0.29
N LEU A 139 16.24 -9.91 0.14
CA LEU A 139 16.74 -9.99 1.51
C LEU A 139 17.70 -8.84 1.82
N ASN A 140 18.72 -8.64 1.00
CA ASN A 140 19.69 -7.55 1.20
C ASN A 140 19.03 -6.17 1.13
N LEU A 141 18.05 -5.99 0.23
CA LEU A 141 17.29 -4.76 0.10
C LEU A 141 16.46 -4.47 1.35
N THR A 142 15.79 -5.49 1.90
CA THR A 142 14.96 -5.33 3.11
C THR A 142 15.78 -5.12 4.37
N GLN A 143 16.93 -5.78 4.49
CA GLN A 143 17.89 -5.51 5.56
C GLN A 143 18.49 -4.10 5.47
N SER A 144 18.77 -3.63 4.26
CA SER A 144 19.26 -2.25 4.05
C SER A 144 18.19 -1.23 4.46
N MET A 145 16.94 -1.47 4.07
CA MET A 145 15.80 -0.63 4.47
C MET A 145 15.57 -0.64 5.98
N GLU A 146 15.66 -1.81 6.63
CA GLU A 146 15.57 -1.95 8.08
C GLU A 146 16.69 -1.18 8.78
N MET A 147 17.95 -1.36 8.34
CA MET A 147 19.09 -0.66 8.90
C MET A 147 18.92 0.86 8.81
N LEU A 148 18.52 1.39 7.65
CA LEU A 148 18.30 2.82 7.44
C LEU A 148 17.19 3.37 8.35
N THR A 149 16.11 2.62 8.53
CA THR A 149 14.94 3.10 9.30
C THR A 149 15.10 2.97 10.82
N THR A 150 15.84 1.96 11.29
CA THR A 150 16.06 1.69 12.72
C THR A 150 17.22 2.48 13.32
N THR A 151 18.22 2.86 12.51
CA THR A 151 19.40 3.63 13.00
C THR A 151 19.23 5.14 12.90
N SER A 152 18.21 5.60 12.18
CA SER A 152 17.92 7.02 12.02
C SER A 152 17.21 7.57 13.26
N GLU A 153 17.67 8.71 13.77
CA GLU A 153 17.08 9.35 14.96
C GLU A 153 15.65 9.84 14.69
N HIS A 154 15.41 10.39 13.50
CA HIS A 154 14.11 10.89 13.06
C HIS A 154 13.93 10.58 11.58
N LEU A 155 12.78 10.02 11.21
CA LEU A 155 12.38 9.84 9.80
C LEU A 155 11.53 11.03 9.37
N SER A 156 11.78 11.54 8.18
CA SER A 156 10.92 12.54 7.54
C SER A 156 9.65 11.86 6.99
N PRO A 157 8.57 12.63 6.72
CA PRO A 157 7.43 12.12 5.97
C PRO A 157 7.83 11.51 4.62
N MET A 158 8.92 12.00 4.01
CA MET A 158 9.45 11.49 2.75
C MET A 158 10.08 10.12 2.85
N ASP A 159 10.83 9.87 3.91
CA ASP A 159 11.40 8.55 4.18
C ASP A 159 10.29 7.50 4.29
N VAL A 160 9.21 7.85 5.00
CA VAL A 160 8.01 7.01 5.16
C VAL A 160 7.32 6.73 3.81
N GLN A 161 7.24 7.73 2.92
CA GLN A 161 6.70 7.54 1.57
C GLN A 161 7.54 6.56 0.74
N TYR A 162 8.86 6.67 0.79
CA TYR A 162 9.74 5.76 0.07
C TYR A 162 9.72 4.34 0.64
N VAL A 163 9.66 4.19 1.97
CA VAL A 163 9.41 2.89 2.62
C VAL A 163 8.12 2.27 2.09
N ALA A 164 7.01 3.03 2.05
CA ALA A 164 5.74 2.50 1.52
C ALA A 164 5.85 2.07 0.04
N LYS A 165 6.61 2.81 -0.78
CA LYS A 165 6.87 2.45 -2.19
C LYS A 165 7.68 1.16 -2.29
N ILE A 166 8.71 1.00 -1.46
CA ILE A 166 9.55 -0.21 -1.40
C ILE A 166 8.70 -1.42 -0.96
N LEU A 167 7.95 -1.29 0.14
CA LEU A 167 7.06 -2.34 0.65
C LEU A 167 6.05 -2.81 -0.39
N ARG A 168 5.45 -1.89 -1.15
CA ARG A 168 4.52 -2.25 -2.24
C ARG A 168 5.22 -3.07 -3.34
N LYS A 169 6.49 -2.80 -3.66
CA LYS A 169 7.25 -3.60 -4.62
C LYS A 169 7.55 -4.99 -4.06
N ILE A 170 7.92 -5.09 -2.79
CA ILE A 170 8.16 -6.37 -2.09
C ILE A 170 6.88 -7.22 -2.08
N ALA A 171 5.73 -6.58 -1.82
CA ALA A 171 4.43 -7.24 -1.84
C ALA A 171 4.08 -7.86 -3.20
N ASN A 172 4.68 -7.42 -4.32
CA ASN A 172 4.46 -8.02 -5.63
C ASN A 172 5.28 -9.30 -5.86
N THR A 173 6.25 -9.61 -5.00
CA THR A 173 7.05 -10.85 -5.09
C THR A 173 6.18 -12.05 -4.72
N PRO A 174 6.20 -13.14 -5.50
CA PRO A 174 5.27 -14.27 -5.31
C PRO A 174 5.54 -15.08 -4.05
N VAL A 175 6.79 -15.13 -3.60
CA VAL A 175 7.27 -15.94 -2.49
C VAL A 175 8.16 -15.07 -1.61
N ILE A 176 7.91 -15.09 -0.30
CA ILE A 176 8.64 -14.30 0.68
C ILE A 176 9.28 -15.24 1.71
N GLU A 177 10.57 -15.10 1.96
CA GLU A 177 11.24 -15.85 3.03
C GLU A 177 10.94 -15.23 4.40
N SER A 178 11.03 -16.02 5.46
CA SER A 178 10.69 -15.55 6.82
C SER A 178 11.60 -14.40 7.30
N ASP A 179 12.85 -14.33 6.84
CA ASP A 179 13.78 -13.25 7.22
C ASP A 179 13.49 -11.93 6.51
N VAL A 180 12.91 -12.00 5.30
CA VAL A 180 12.36 -10.82 4.60
C VAL A 180 11.19 -10.25 5.40
N LEU A 181 10.27 -11.10 5.88
CA LEU A 181 9.16 -10.67 6.72
C LEU A 181 9.65 -10.01 8.01
N LYS A 182 10.68 -10.57 8.68
CA LYS A 182 11.26 -9.98 9.90
C LYS A 182 11.75 -8.55 9.65
N SER A 183 12.57 -8.38 8.62
CA SER A 183 13.14 -7.08 8.25
C SER A 183 12.05 -6.05 7.92
N VAL A 184 11.00 -6.49 7.22
CA VAL A 184 9.83 -5.68 6.91
C VAL A 184 9.06 -5.27 8.17
N VAL A 185 8.84 -6.18 9.12
CA VAL A 185 8.11 -5.88 10.36
C VAL A 185 8.86 -4.85 11.20
N HIS A 186 10.18 -4.97 11.36
CA HIS A 186 10.99 -3.98 12.09
C HIS A 186 11.04 -2.61 11.39
N THR A 187 11.07 -2.61 10.05
CA THR A 187 10.95 -1.37 9.27
C THR A 187 9.60 -0.69 9.55
N VAL A 188 8.50 -1.44 9.51
CA VAL A 188 7.15 -0.90 9.78
C VAL A 188 7.05 -0.41 11.23
N ASP A 189 7.64 -1.14 12.18
CA ASP A 189 7.69 -0.75 13.60
C ASP A 189 8.28 0.65 13.80
N SER A 190 9.39 0.93 13.12
CA SER A 190 10.10 2.21 13.17
C SER A 190 9.30 3.34 12.52
N VAL A 191 8.61 3.03 11.42
CA VAL A 191 7.83 4.02 10.66
C VAL A 191 6.50 4.39 11.36
N ILE A 192 5.92 3.48 12.15
CA ILE A 192 4.67 3.77 12.89
C ILE A 192 4.84 4.96 13.84
N ASP A 193 5.99 5.12 14.49
CA ASP A 193 6.24 6.25 15.39
C ASP A 193 6.21 7.58 14.62
N THR A 194 6.86 7.61 13.46
CA THR A 194 6.91 8.81 12.60
C THR A 194 5.52 9.17 12.07
N ILE A 195 4.75 8.17 11.62
CA ILE A 195 3.35 8.38 11.23
C ILE A 195 2.56 8.96 12.41
N SER A 196 2.84 8.48 13.61
CA SER A 196 2.10 8.87 14.82
C SER A 196 2.32 10.32 15.22
N THR A 197 3.53 10.84 14.99
CA THR A 197 3.95 12.20 15.35
C THR A 197 3.82 13.22 14.22
N ALA A 198 3.54 12.79 12.98
CA ALA A 198 3.39 13.69 11.85
C ALA A 198 2.21 14.67 12.07
N GLU A 199 2.53 15.94 12.30
CA GLU A 199 1.54 17.00 12.58
C GLU A 199 0.57 17.22 11.39
N ASN A 200 1.03 16.93 10.17
CA ASN A 200 0.22 17.03 8.95
C ASN A 200 -0.35 15.67 8.53
N LYS A 201 -1.50 15.29 9.11
CA LYS A 201 -2.25 14.08 8.69
C LYS A 201 -2.58 14.04 7.19
N ASP A 202 -2.59 15.20 6.52
CA ASP A 202 -2.87 15.31 5.10
C ASP A 202 -1.70 14.82 4.21
N THR A 203 -0.44 15.06 4.59
CA THR A 203 0.75 14.68 3.79
C THR A 203 0.96 13.17 3.73
N LEU A 204 0.56 12.45 4.78
CA LEU A 204 0.63 10.99 4.84
C LEU A 204 -0.74 10.32 4.68
N SER A 205 -1.80 11.04 4.32
CA SER A 205 -3.20 10.56 4.47
C SER A 205 -3.51 9.18 3.87
N ASN A 206 -2.77 8.68 2.88
CA ASN A 206 -2.94 7.34 2.30
C ASN A 206 -1.73 6.41 2.50
N VAL A 207 -0.64 6.90 3.10
CA VAL A 207 0.59 6.12 3.29
C VAL A 207 0.41 4.99 4.32
N PRO A 208 -0.22 5.22 5.49
CA PRO A 208 -0.48 4.17 6.46
C PRO A 208 -1.24 2.98 5.84
N SER A 209 -2.33 3.24 5.08
CA SER A 209 -3.10 2.18 4.44
C SER A 209 -2.28 1.41 3.40
N LYS A 210 -1.41 2.10 2.63
CA LYS A 210 -0.51 1.44 1.67
C LYS A 210 0.50 0.53 2.36
N ILE A 211 1.08 0.96 3.48
CA ILE A 211 1.99 0.14 4.29
C ILE A 211 1.27 -1.08 4.85
N THR A 212 0.08 -0.88 5.40
CA THR A 212 -0.78 -1.94 5.94
C THR A 212 -1.06 -3.03 4.90
N SER A 213 -1.60 -2.63 3.74
CA SER A 213 -1.94 -3.60 2.69
C SER A 213 -0.71 -4.32 2.16
N ALA A 214 0.42 -3.61 2.00
CA ALA A 214 1.67 -4.24 1.58
C ALA A 214 2.17 -5.26 2.61
N LEU A 215 2.14 -4.93 3.90
CA LEU A 215 2.54 -5.85 4.97
C LEU A 215 1.65 -7.10 5.00
N GLU A 216 0.34 -6.93 4.84
CA GLU A 216 -0.62 -8.04 4.77
C GLU A 216 -0.32 -8.97 3.59
N ASP A 217 -0.09 -8.42 2.40
CA ASP A 217 0.28 -9.18 1.21
C ASP A 217 1.61 -9.94 1.40
N ILE A 218 2.62 -9.30 1.99
CA ILE A 218 3.93 -9.89 2.28
C ILE A 218 3.79 -11.05 3.27
N ALA A 219 3.07 -10.84 4.37
CA ALA A 219 2.81 -11.86 5.38
C ALA A 219 2.08 -13.07 4.77
N MET A 220 1.09 -12.82 3.91
CA MET A 220 0.34 -13.87 3.24
C MET A 220 1.17 -14.71 2.28
N LYS A 221 2.20 -14.12 1.66
CA LYS A 221 3.15 -14.80 0.75
C LYS A 221 4.38 -15.37 1.45
N THR A 222 4.46 -15.21 2.78
CA THR A 222 5.60 -15.70 3.57
C THR A 222 5.61 -17.22 3.68
N GLN A 223 6.76 -17.83 3.40
CA GLN A 223 6.99 -19.24 3.61
C GLN A 223 7.11 -19.55 5.10
N THR A 224 6.25 -20.44 5.56
CA THR A 224 6.17 -20.84 6.98
C THR A 224 6.92 -22.14 7.27
N ASN A 225 7.27 -22.93 6.26
CA ASN A 225 7.93 -24.25 6.42
C ASN A 225 7.23 -25.16 7.45
N ASN A 226 5.89 -25.11 7.51
CA ASN A 226 5.06 -25.78 8.52
C ASN A 226 5.34 -25.36 9.97
N GLN A 227 5.79 -24.13 10.21
CA GLN A 227 5.98 -23.54 11.53
C GLN A 227 5.39 -22.13 11.58
N ALA A 228 4.98 -21.70 12.77
CA ALA A 228 4.54 -20.31 12.95
C ALA A 228 5.74 -19.35 12.85
N VAL A 229 5.66 -18.36 11.96
CA VAL A 229 6.62 -17.26 11.91
C VAL A 229 6.06 -16.13 12.76
N LYS A 230 6.79 -15.75 13.81
CA LYS A 230 6.38 -14.71 14.76
C LYS A 230 7.43 -13.61 14.79
N VAL A 231 6.99 -12.37 14.70
CA VAL A 231 7.86 -11.19 14.76
C VAL A 231 7.13 -10.11 15.55
N ALA A 232 7.84 -9.43 16.44
CA ALA A 232 7.28 -8.33 17.20
C ALA A 232 8.29 -7.19 17.34
N GLY A 233 7.78 -5.97 17.27
CA GLY A 233 8.44 -4.74 17.63
C GLY A 233 7.66 -4.00 18.71
N ASN A 234 8.01 -2.74 18.95
CA ASN A 234 7.43 -1.91 20.02
C ASN A 234 6.02 -1.40 19.72
N ASN A 235 5.63 -1.39 18.45
CA ASN A 235 4.40 -0.82 17.92
C ASN A 235 3.59 -1.82 17.08
N ILE A 236 4.19 -2.92 16.66
CA ILE A 236 3.52 -3.96 15.86
C ILE A 236 3.97 -5.36 16.25
N ALA A 237 3.03 -6.31 16.26
CA ALA A 237 3.32 -7.74 16.35
C ALA A 237 2.59 -8.49 15.22
N VAL A 238 3.30 -9.43 14.59
CA VAL A 238 2.81 -10.22 13.46
C VAL A 238 3.05 -11.70 13.74
N SER A 239 2.04 -12.52 13.44
CA SER A 239 2.18 -13.98 13.46
C SER A 239 1.57 -14.59 12.21
N VAL A 240 2.40 -15.26 11.42
CA VAL A 240 2.00 -15.99 10.20
C VAL A 240 2.00 -17.48 10.48
N LEU A 241 0.89 -18.13 10.16
CA LEU A 241 0.58 -19.50 10.51
C LEU A 241 0.25 -20.28 9.24
N PRO A 242 0.85 -21.47 9.03
CA PRO A 242 0.29 -22.40 8.06
C PRO A 242 -1.07 -22.86 8.56
N LEU A 243 -2.10 -22.94 7.69
CA LEU A 243 -3.45 -23.37 8.08
C LEU A 243 -3.54 -24.80 8.64
N LYS A 244 -2.45 -25.59 8.59
CA LYS A 244 -2.34 -26.84 9.36
C LYS A 244 -2.40 -26.58 10.88
N PHE A 245 -1.92 -25.43 11.33
CA PHE A 245 -2.20 -24.91 12.66
C PHE A 245 -3.54 -24.20 12.64
N ILE A 246 -4.47 -24.71 13.43
CA ILE A 246 -5.77 -24.09 13.64
C ILE A 246 -5.69 -23.33 14.97
N PRO A 247 -5.23 -22.06 14.97
CA PRO A 247 -5.22 -21.28 16.19
C PRO A 247 -6.65 -21.03 16.65
N ARG A 248 -6.84 -21.12 17.96
CA ARG A 248 -8.01 -20.61 18.69
C ARG A 248 -7.93 -19.11 18.93
N GLY A 249 -6.75 -18.53 18.81
CA GLY A 249 -6.53 -17.14 19.12
C GLY A 249 -5.06 -16.82 19.30
N GLY A 250 -4.80 -15.63 19.82
CA GLY A 250 -3.46 -15.17 20.18
C GLY A 250 -3.53 -14.14 21.29
N VAL A 251 -2.48 -14.08 22.10
CA VAL A 251 -2.31 -13.10 23.18
C VAL A 251 -0.98 -12.39 23.00
N LEU A 252 -1.00 -11.06 23.06
CA LEU A 252 0.19 -10.21 23.16
C LEU A 252 0.27 -9.71 24.60
N GLU A 253 1.22 -10.24 25.37
CA GLU A 253 1.39 -9.86 26.78
C GLU A 253 1.95 -8.45 26.92
N ASN A 254 3.02 -8.14 26.18
CA ASN A 254 3.71 -6.86 26.19
C ASN A 254 4.24 -6.52 24.80
N TRP A 255 4.36 -5.23 24.49
CA TRP A 255 5.05 -4.75 23.28
C TRP A 255 6.51 -5.22 23.24
N GLY A 256 7.02 -5.51 22.04
CA GLY A 256 8.31 -6.17 21.83
C GLY A 256 8.31 -7.68 22.06
N SER A 257 7.21 -8.27 22.53
CA SER A 257 7.09 -9.72 22.72
C SER A 257 6.31 -10.38 21.58
N ASN A 258 6.69 -11.60 21.22
CA ASN A 258 5.97 -12.38 20.21
C ASN A 258 4.55 -12.75 20.68
N ILE A 259 3.62 -12.85 19.75
CA ILE A 259 2.25 -13.30 20.05
C ILE A 259 2.28 -14.77 20.50
N THR A 260 1.75 -15.03 21.69
CA THR A 260 1.50 -16.38 22.19
C THR A 260 0.26 -16.93 21.51
N LEU A 261 0.42 -18.02 20.75
CA LEU A 261 -0.67 -18.61 19.98
C LEU A 261 -1.47 -19.55 20.89
N LEU A 262 -2.78 -19.39 20.88
CA LEU A 262 -3.67 -20.31 21.56
C LEU A 262 -3.99 -21.43 20.57
N LEU A 263 -3.45 -22.63 20.79
CA LEU A 263 -3.71 -23.77 19.91
C LEU A 263 -4.87 -24.61 20.45
N LYS A 264 -5.52 -25.35 19.55
CA LYS A 264 -6.61 -26.26 19.91
C LYS A 264 -6.03 -27.53 20.55
N ASP A 265 -5.64 -27.43 21.82
CA ASP A 265 -5.42 -28.61 22.65
C ASP A 265 -6.73 -28.97 23.36
N GLY A 266 -7.02 -30.27 23.44
CA GLY A 266 -8.33 -30.80 23.83
C GLY A 266 -8.93 -30.19 25.11
N GLU A 267 -10.26 -30.05 25.07
CA GLU A 267 -11.21 -29.78 26.17
C GLU A 267 -11.06 -28.54 27.05
N ASN A 268 -9.95 -27.80 27.01
CA ASN A 268 -9.82 -26.61 27.83
C ASN A 268 -10.65 -25.44 27.29
N ASP A 269 -11.46 -24.88 28.19
CA ASP A 269 -12.20 -23.66 27.97
C ASP A 269 -11.22 -22.51 27.66
N PRO A 270 -11.36 -21.80 26.53
CA PRO A 270 -10.49 -20.68 26.20
C PRO A 270 -10.45 -19.58 27.28
N GLU A 271 -11.51 -19.41 28.07
CA GLU A 271 -11.48 -18.49 29.22
C GLU A 271 -10.47 -18.91 30.29
N LYS A 272 -10.25 -20.23 30.48
CA LYS A 272 -9.23 -20.73 31.41
C LYS A 272 -7.80 -20.46 30.94
N TRP A 273 -7.58 -20.31 29.63
CA TRP A 273 -6.26 -19.95 29.10
C TRP A 273 -5.96 -18.48 29.34
N LEU A 274 -6.94 -17.59 29.15
CA LEU A 274 -6.76 -16.16 29.42
C LEU A 274 -6.44 -15.90 30.90
N ASN A 275 -7.02 -16.69 31.81
CA ASN A 275 -6.74 -16.60 33.25
C ASN A 275 -5.29 -16.96 33.63
N GLN A 276 -4.47 -17.49 32.70
CA GLN A 276 -3.04 -17.74 32.93
C GLN A 276 -2.20 -16.48 32.73
N PHE A 277 -2.73 -15.48 32.02
CA PHE A 277 -2.06 -14.21 31.77
C PHE A 277 -2.51 -13.20 32.82
N GLU A 278 -1.57 -12.74 33.65
CA GLU A 278 -1.87 -11.73 34.67
C GLU A 278 -2.23 -10.38 34.03
N ASN A 279 -1.54 -10.01 32.95
CA ASN A 279 -1.78 -8.81 32.16
C ASN A 279 -1.48 -9.09 30.68
N PHE A 280 -2.22 -8.44 29.78
CA PHE A 280 -1.93 -8.47 28.35
C PHE A 280 -2.36 -7.17 27.67
N GLU A 281 -1.64 -6.79 26.61
CA GLU A 281 -1.94 -5.63 25.77
C GLU A 281 -3.10 -5.91 24.82
N ALA A 282 -3.15 -7.12 24.26
CA ALA A 282 -4.19 -7.53 23.34
C ALA A 282 -4.42 -9.04 23.38
N ALA A 283 -5.68 -9.45 23.23
CA ALA A 283 -6.05 -10.84 23.06
C ALA A 283 -7.11 -10.96 21.96
N LEU A 284 -7.02 -12.04 21.19
CA LEU A 284 -7.94 -12.37 20.12
C LEU A 284 -8.41 -13.80 20.28
N PHE A 285 -9.72 -14.02 20.12
CA PHE A 285 -10.30 -15.35 20.03
C PHE A 285 -11.00 -15.56 18.70
N LEU A 286 -10.66 -16.65 18.01
CA LEU A 286 -11.22 -17.02 16.71
C LEU A 286 -12.37 -18.03 16.88
N PRO A 287 -13.59 -17.68 16.41
CA PRO A 287 -14.72 -18.60 16.45
C PRO A 287 -14.47 -19.89 15.66
N LYS A 288 -15.02 -21.02 16.13
CA LYS A 288 -14.90 -22.37 15.50
C LYS A 288 -15.28 -22.38 14.02
N ASN A 289 -16.21 -21.52 13.64
CA ASN A 289 -16.83 -21.43 12.31
C ASN A 289 -16.06 -20.54 11.32
N VAL A 290 -15.10 -19.73 11.78
CA VAL A 290 -14.26 -18.89 10.91
C VAL A 290 -13.11 -19.69 10.28
N LEU A 291 -12.75 -20.80 10.92
CA LEU A 291 -11.66 -21.67 10.48
C LEU A 291 -12.15 -22.60 9.35
N PRO A 292 -11.49 -22.63 8.18
CA PRO A 292 -11.96 -23.38 7.02
C PRO A 292 -12.09 -24.87 7.34
N LYS A 293 -13.25 -25.45 7.00
CA LYS A 293 -13.56 -26.87 7.24
C LYS A 293 -12.70 -27.85 6.40
N ASN A 294 -11.95 -27.37 5.40
CA ASN A 294 -11.23 -28.21 4.45
C ASN A 294 -9.79 -27.72 4.20
N GLY A 295 -8.82 -28.34 4.88
CA GLY A 295 -7.39 -28.16 4.65
C GLY A 295 -6.89 -28.93 3.42
N ARG A 296 -7.31 -28.52 2.21
CA ARG A 296 -6.83 -29.15 0.95
C ARG A 296 -5.82 -28.31 0.15
N ASN A 297 -5.67 -27.02 0.45
CA ASN A 297 -4.62 -26.19 -0.18
C ASN A 297 -3.51 -25.90 0.83
N GLU A 298 -2.30 -26.42 0.57
CA GLU A 298 -1.13 -26.27 1.44
C GLU A 298 -0.51 -24.85 1.39
N ARG A 299 -1.08 -23.93 0.61
CA ARG A 299 -0.51 -22.59 0.36
C ARG A 299 -1.20 -21.43 1.07
N THR A 300 -2.34 -21.65 1.69
CA THR A 300 -3.06 -20.57 2.37
C THR A 300 -2.52 -20.42 3.80
N ASN A 301 -1.92 -19.27 4.07
CA ASN A 301 -1.51 -18.86 5.42
C ASN A 301 -2.68 -18.15 6.14
N MET A 302 -2.56 -18.03 7.46
CA MET A 302 -3.30 -17.07 8.26
C MET A 302 -2.29 -16.10 8.88
N ALA A 303 -2.58 -14.81 8.88
CA ALA A 303 -1.76 -13.80 9.52
C ALA A 303 -2.57 -13.06 10.59
N LEU A 304 -1.98 -12.91 11.77
CA LEU A 304 -2.49 -12.11 12.89
C LEU A 304 -1.61 -10.88 13.01
N PHE A 305 -2.22 -9.70 13.07
CA PHE A 305 -1.53 -8.43 13.30
C PHE A 305 -2.10 -7.78 14.54
N VAL A 306 -1.22 -7.25 15.39
CA VAL A 306 -1.59 -6.40 16.52
C VAL A 306 -0.78 -5.12 16.40
N ARG A 307 -1.46 -3.97 16.36
CA ARG A 307 -0.84 -2.66 16.14
C ARG A 307 -1.21 -1.72 17.26
N ARG A 308 -0.22 -1.01 17.79
CA ARG A 308 -0.38 -0.11 18.94
C ARG A 308 -1.22 1.11 18.61
N ASN A 309 -1.09 1.63 17.40
CA ASN A 309 -1.74 2.87 16.99
C ASN A 309 -2.75 2.64 15.84
N SER A 310 -3.83 3.41 15.87
CA SER A 310 -4.91 3.39 14.88
C SER A 310 -4.77 4.45 13.81
N GLN A 311 -3.59 5.07 13.65
CA GLN A 311 -3.33 6.08 12.61
C GLN A 311 -3.62 5.58 11.18
N PHE A 312 -3.80 4.26 11.04
CA PHE A 312 -4.29 3.57 9.84
C PHE A 312 -5.80 3.75 9.58
N LEU A 313 -6.56 4.28 10.54
CA LEU A 313 -8.01 4.47 10.47
C LEU A 313 -8.35 5.97 10.43
N LYS A 314 -9.03 6.39 9.35
CA LYS A 314 -9.48 7.78 9.19
C LYS A 314 -10.73 8.06 10.01
N ASN A 315 -10.83 9.28 10.55
CA ASN A 315 -12.04 9.86 11.17
C ASN A 315 -12.57 9.16 12.43
N ALA A 316 -11.74 8.39 13.13
CA ALA A 316 -12.11 7.80 14.42
C ALA A 316 -10.96 7.94 15.43
N THR A 317 -11.32 8.24 16.69
CA THR A 317 -10.39 8.11 17.81
C THR A 317 -10.48 6.68 18.32
N VAL A 318 -9.42 5.90 18.13
CA VAL A 318 -9.34 4.55 18.68
C VAL A 318 -8.49 4.61 19.94
N ILE A 319 -9.01 4.05 21.02
CA ILE A 319 -8.40 4.06 22.36
C ILE A 319 -7.82 2.70 22.75
N SER A 320 -7.68 1.80 21.78
CA SER A 320 -7.19 0.43 21.95
C SER A 320 -6.25 0.04 20.81
N PRO A 321 -5.41 -1.00 21.00
CA PRO A 321 -4.71 -1.62 19.89
C PRO A 321 -5.68 -2.07 18.79
N VAL A 322 -5.21 -2.06 17.54
CA VAL A 322 -5.93 -2.58 16.39
C VAL A 322 -5.47 -4.01 16.14
N ILE A 323 -6.42 -4.94 16.01
CA ILE A 323 -6.16 -6.35 15.75
C ILE A 323 -6.74 -6.71 14.39
N ASP A 324 -5.89 -7.17 13.47
CA ASP A 324 -6.30 -7.63 12.15
C ASP A 324 -6.03 -9.13 11.98
N VAL A 325 -6.97 -9.81 11.33
CA VAL A 325 -6.86 -11.23 11.00
C VAL A 325 -7.06 -11.39 9.51
N VAL A 326 -6.01 -11.81 8.82
CA VAL A 326 -6.04 -12.04 7.38
C VAL A 326 -5.94 -13.54 7.14
N MET A 327 -6.87 -14.07 6.34
CA MET A 327 -6.87 -15.46 5.91
C MET A 327 -6.73 -15.50 4.40
N GLY A 328 -5.79 -16.29 3.90
CA GLY A 328 -5.65 -16.48 2.46
C GLY A 328 -6.88 -17.17 1.89
N THR A 329 -7.43 -16.59 0.82
CA THR A 329 -8.43 -17.26 -0.01
C THR A 329 -7.68 -18.17 -0.99
N GLY A 330 -7.94 -19.47 -0.90
CA GLY A 330 -7.37 -20.48 -1.80
C GLY A 330 -8.08 -20.54 -3.13
#